data_AF-W4NAW7-F1
#
_entry.id   AF-W4NAW7-F1
#
_cell.length_a   1.000
_cell.length_b   1.000
_cell.length_c   1.000
_cell.angle_alpha   90.00
_cell.angle_beta   90.00
_cell.angle_gamma   90.00
#
_symmetry.space_group_name_H-M   'P 1'
#
loop_
_entity.id
_entity.type
_entity.pdbx_description
1 polymer ?
#
loop_
_entity_poly.entity_id
_entity_poly.type
_entity_poly.pdbx_seq_one_letter_code
_entity_poly.pdbx_strand_id
1 'polypeptide(L)'
;MANGKHPIDITPQEPAIEIDDDAAAVGATPPETPEPAGEDIPEEFPPAGHRWETFETARPDGVRVSVTRDIDTGVQRVHPVEG
;
A
#
# COMPACT_ATOMS: atom_id res chain seq x y z
N MET A 1 -36.31 30.67 26.88
CA MET A 1 -35.59 29.38 26.79
C MET A 1 -34.31 29.68 26.02
N ALA A 2 -33.15 29.63 26.67
CA ALA A 2 -31.88 30.03 26.06
C ALA A 2 -31.24 28.83 25.34
N ASN A 3 -30.99 28.95 24.04
CA ASN A 3 -30.17 28.03 23.28
C ASN A 3 -28.69 28.21 23.65
N GLY A 4 -28.18 27.38 24.55
CA GLY A 4 -26.75 27.33 24.87
C GLY A 4 -26.02 26.33 23.98
N LYS A 5 -25.56 26.76 22.80
CA LYS A 5 -24.62 25.97 21.99
C LYS A 5 -23.23 26.13 22.59
N HIS A 6 -22.77 25.14 23.33
CA HIS A 6 -21.39 25.10 23.83
C HIS A 6 -20.46 24.79 22.65
N PRO A 7 -19.48 25.65 22.30
CA PRO A 7 -18.48 25.28 21.31
C PRO A 7 -17.55 24.23 21.92
N ILE A 8 -17.37 23.11 21.22
CA ILE A 8 -16.34 22.12 21.52
C ILE A 8 -15.03 22.71 21.01
N ASP A 9 -14.12 23.04 21.94
CA ASP A 9 -12.75 23.43 21.61
C ASP A 9 -11.98 22.15 21.22
N ILE A 10 -11.66 22.03 19.94
CA ILE A 10 -10.85 20.92 19.43
C ILE A 10 -9.48 21.49 19.09
N THR A 11 -8.70 21.77 20.13
CA THR A 11 -7.27 22.05 19.97
C THR A 11 -6.57 20.71 19.68
N PRO A 12 -6.00 20.51 18.48
CA PRO A 12 -5.25 19.29 18.18
C PRO A 12 -4.00 19.27 19.05
N GLN A 13 -3.88 18.27 19.91
CA GLN A 13 -2.66 18.04 20.68
C GLN A 13 -1.66 17.33 19.75
N GLU A 14 -0.56 18.02 19.41
CA GLU A 14 0.56 17.39 18.71
C GLU A 14 1.16 16.30 19.62
N PRO A 15 1.39 15.06 19.12
CA PRO A 15 2.03 14.04 19.92
C PRO A 15 3.50 14.43 20.17
N ALA A 16 3.91 14.51 21.43
CA ALA A 16 5.31 14.64 21.78
C ALA A 16 6.02 13.32 21.45
N ILE A 17 6.82 13.32 20.38
CA ILE A 17 7.70 12.21 20.02
C ILE A 17 9.01 12.41 20.79
N GLU A 18 9.23 11.62 21.83
CA GLU A 18 10.53 11.47 22.48
C GLU A 18 11.34 10.46 21.66
N ILE A 19 12.40 10.92 21.00
CA ILE A 19 13.37 10.06 20.31
C ILE A 19 14.52 9.82 21.30
N ASP A 20 14.51 8.65 21.93
CA ASP A 20 15.66 8.15 22.69
C ASP A 20 16.71 7.67 21.68
N ASP A 21 17.74 8.50 21.47
CA ASP A 21 18.92 8.19 20.65
C ASP A 21 19.87 7.32 21.49
N ASP A 22 19.47 6.07 21.79
CA ASP A 22 20.42 5.06 22.26
C ASP A 22 21.14 4.50 21.03
N ALA A 23 22.23 5.17 20.67
CA ALA A 23 23.16 4.78 19.63
C ALA A 23 23.82 3.43 20.00
N ALA A 24 23.10 2.34 19.74
CA ALA A 24 23.63 0.99 19.80
C ALA A 24 24.70 0.82 18.71
N ALA A 25 25.94 0.66 19.18
CA ALA A 25 27.16 0.45 18.41
C ALA A 25 26.96 -0.38 17.13
N VAL A 26 27.30 0.23 16.00
CA VAL A 26 27.43 -0.44 14.69
C VAL A 26 28.56 -1.47 14.76
N GLY A 27 28.20 -2.70 15.12
CA GLY A 27 29.04 -3.86 14.85
C GLY A 27 29.26 -3.94 13.34
N ALA A 28 30.51 -3.79 12.91
CA ALA A 28 30.87 -3.84 11.51
C ALA A 28 30.56 -5.24 10.93
N THR A 29 29.42 -5.37 10.27
CA THR A 29 29.17 -6.47 9.33
C THR A 29 30.20 -6.34 8.20
N PRO A 30 30.92 -7.41 7.80
CA PRO A 30 31.70 -7.37 6.57
C PRO A 30 30.77 -6.95 5.43
N PRO A 31 31.26 -6.21 4.41
CA PRO A 31 30.41 -5.85 3.29
C PRO A 31 29.90 -7.15 2.67
N GLU A 32 28.60 -7.42 2.81
CA GLU A 32 27.92 -8.38 1.94
C GLU A 32 28.22 -7.90 0.53
N THR A 33 29.00 -8.68 -0.22
CA THR A 33 29.04 -8.55 -1.67
C THR A 33 27.59 -8.52 -2.10
N PRO A 34 27.08 -7.42 -2.70
CA PRO A 34 25.71 -7.41 -3.16
C PRO A 34 25.57 -8.58 -4.12
N GLU A 35 24.78 -9.59 -3.73
CA GLU A 35 24.33 -10.58 -4.68
C GLU A 35 23.75 -9.79 -5.86
N PRO A 36 24.07 -10.16 -7.11
CA PRO A 36 23.44 -9.50 -8.25
C PRO A 36 21.94 -9.56 -7.97
N ALA A 37 21.30 -8.39 -7.87
CA ALA A 37 19.88 -8.30 -7.59
C ALA A 37 19.20 -9.31 -8.49
N GLY A 38 18.68 -10.39 -7.88
CA GLY A 38 18.00 -11.43 -8.63
C GLY A 38 16.99 -10.72 -9.51
N GLU A 39 17.05 -10.99 -10.81
CA GLU A 39 16.15 -10.35 -11.76
C GLU A 39 14.73 -10.50 -11.21
N ASP A 40 14.08 -9.38 -10.86
CA ASP A 40 12.73 -9.37 -10.28
C ASP A 40 11.79 -9.86 -11.38
N ILE A 41 11.61 -11.18 -11.45
CA ILE A 41 10.70 -11.79 -12.40
C ILE A 41 9.32 -11.43 -11.90
N PRO A 42 8.50 -10.71 -12.69
CA PRO A 42 7.20 -10.28 -12.24
C PRO A 42 6.39 -11.51 -11.83
N GLU A 43 6.00 -11.56 -10.56
CA GLU A 43 5.22 -12.67 -10.03
C GLU A 43 3.88 -12.75 -10.77
N GLU A 44 3.59 -13.93 -11.33
CA GLU A 44 2.34 -14.21 -12.03
C GLU A 44 1.16 -13.89 -11.11
N PHE A 45 0.21 -13.10 -11.62
CA PHE A 45 -0.99 -12.80 -10.89
C PHE A 45 -2.23 -12.99 -11.75
N PRO A 46 -3.24 -13.69 -11.21
CA PRO A 46 -3.25 -14.38 -9.91
C PRO A 46 -2.36 -15.64 -9.92
N PRO A 47 -1.91 -16.15 -8.75
CA PRO A 47 -1.11 -17.35 -8.70
C PRO A 47 -1.80 -18.56 -9.36
N ALA A 48 -1.01 -19.42 -9.99
CA ALA A 48 -1.54 -20.61 -10.66
C ALA A 48 -2.41 -21.46 -9.71
N GLY A 49 -3.57 -21.89 -10.21
CA GLY A 49 -4.54 -22.71 -9.47
C GLY A 49 -5.54 -21.92 -8.62
N HIS A 50 -5.38 -20.59 -8.50
CA HIS A 50 -6.37 -19.75 -7.84
C HIS A 50 -7.58 -19.54 -8.75
N ARG A 51 -8.75 -19.37 -8.13
CA ARG A 51 -9.96 -18.88 -8.81
C ARG A 51 -9.87 -17.37 -8.92
N TRP A 52 -10.22 -16.84 -10.08
CA TRP A 52 -10.18 -15.41 -10.33
C TRP A 52 -11.26 -14.96 -11.30
N GLU A 53 -11.55 -13.67 -11.26
CA GLU A 53 -12.42 -12.98 -12.21
C GLU A 53 -11.73 -11.74 -12.76
N THR A 54 -12.05 -11.39 -14.01
CA THR A 54 -11.60 -10.15 -14.63
C THR A 54 -12.79 -9.43 -15.25
N PHE A 55 -12.85 -8.11 -15.04
CA PHE A 55 -13.82 -7.25 -15.68
C PHE A 55 -13.19 -5.93 -16.11
N GLU A 56 -13.73 -5.35 -17.19
CA GLU A 56 -13.30 -4.06 -17.70
C GLU A 56 -14.24 -2.95 -17.23
N THR A 57 -13.67 -1.77 -16.96
CA THR A 57 -14.44 -0.57 -16.59
C THR A 57 -13.69 0.70 -17.00
N ALA A 58 -14.36 1.84 -16.91
CA ALA A 58 -13.73 3.15 -17.11
C ALA A 58 -13.55 3.86 -15.77
N ARG A 59 -12.36 4.40 -15.55
CA ARG A 59 -12.10 5.30 -14.42
C ARG A 59 -12.77 6.66 -14.65
N PRO A 60 -12.98 7.47 -13.60
CA PRO A 60 -13.56 8.81 -13.73
C PRO A 60 -12.77 9.75 -14.65
N ASP A 61 -11.46 9.54 -14.79
CA ASP A 61 -10.58 10.27 -15.73
C ASP A 61 -10.73 9.81 -17.19
N GLY A 62 -11.58 8.81 -17.46
CA GLY A 62 -11.88 8.31 -18.80
C GLY A 62 -10.99 7.15 -19.25
N VAL A 63 -9.95 6.78 -18.51
CA VAL A 63 -9.08 5.64 -18.84
C VAL A 63 -9.82 4.31 -18.63
N ARG A 64 -9.80 3.45 -19.65
CA ARG A 64 -10.28 2.07 -19.54
C ARG A 64 -9.26 1.22 -18.80
N VAL A 65 -9.75 0.44 -17.85
CA VAL A 65 -8.94 -0.46 -17.04
C VAL A 65 -9.57 -1.84 -16.96
N SER A 66 -8.72 -2.85 -16.87
CA SER A 66 -9.07 -4.21 -16.56
C SER A 66 -8.74 -4.45 -15.08
N VAL A 67 -9.72 -4.94 -14.33
CA VAL A 67 -9.56 -5.30 -12.92
C VAL A 67 -9.57 -6.81 -12.83
N THR A 68 -8.47 -7.38 -12.33
CA THR A 68 -8.37 -8.81 -12.04
C THR A 68 -8.42 -9.01 -10.53
N ARG A 69 -9.36 -9.84 -10.08
CA ARG A 69 -9.56 -10.19 -8.68
C ARG A 69 -9.26 -11.67 -8.47
N ASP A 70 -8.35 -11.95 -7.55
CA ASP A 70 -8.20 -13.28 -6.96
C ASP A 70 -9.34 -13.50 -5.96
N ILE A 71 -10.14 -14.53 -6.19
CA ILE A 71 -11.31 -14.87 -5.37
C ILE A 71 -10.88 -15.59 -4.08
N ASP A 72 -9.77 -16.34 -4.13
CA ASP A 72 -9.31 -17.15 -3.01
C ASP A 72 -8.58 -16.29 -1.96
N THR A 73 -7.85 -15.26 -2.39
CA THR A 73 -7.14 -14.33 -1.49
C THR A 73 -7.84 -12.97 -1.31
N GLY A 74 -8.70 -12.57 -2.26
CA GLY A 74 -9.32 -11.25 -2.29
C GLY A 74 -8.42 -10.13 -2.83
N VAL A 75 -7.17 -10.44 -3.21
CA VAL A 75 -6.25 -9.46 -3.81
C VAL A 75 -6.76 -9.03 -5.18
N GLN A 76 -6.57 -7.75 -5.51
CA GLN A 76 -6.99 -7.17 -6.79
C GLN A 76 -5.84 -6.40 -7.43
N ARG A 77 -5.68 -6.55 -8.75
CA ARG A 77 -4.79 -5.72 -9.56
C ARG A 77 -5.58 -5.02 -10.66
N VAL A 78 -5.19 -3.77 -10.93
CA VAL A 78 -5.82 -2.93 -11.95
C VAL A 78 -4.80 -2.60 -13.01
N HIS A 79 -5.09 -2.98 -14.25
CA HIS A 79 -4.24 -2.77 -15.40
C HIS A 79 -4.91 -1.81 -16.38
N PRO A 80 -4.18 -0.89 -17.04
CA PRO A 80 -4.73 -0.16 -18.17
C PRO A 80 -5.12 -1.15 -19.27
N VAL A 81 -6.26 -0.94 -19.92
CA VAL A 81 -6.59 -1.64 -21.15
C VAL A 81 -5.84 -0.91 -22.26
N GLU A 82 -4.85 -1.55 -22.86
CA GLU A 82 -4.24 -1.01 -24.08
C GLU A 82 -5.29 -1.04 -25.19
N GLY A 83 -5.57 0.14 -25.76
CA GLY A 83 -6.58 0.34 -26.81
C GLY A 83 -6.01 0.24 -28.21
#